data_AF-K2CB46-F1
#
_entry.id   AF-K2CB46-F1
#
_cell.length_a   1.000
_cell.length_b   1.000
_cell.length_c   1.000
_cell.angle_alpha   90.00
_cell.angle_beta   90.00
_cell.angle_gamma   90.00
#
_symmetry.space_group_name_H-M   'P 1'
#
loop_
_entity.id
_entity.type
_entity.pdbx_description
1 polymer ?
#
loop_
_entity_poly.entity_id
_entity_poly.type
_entity_poly.pdbx_seq_one_letter_code
_entity_poly.pdbx_strand_id
1 'polypeptide(L)' 'MTRFPLAVLLVIVLFIFSATSVNAHPGNTASDGCHYCRTNCDKWGVPWNERHCHGGTPNTNSTTQQVAPTPVI' A
#
# COMPACT_ATOMS: atom_id res chain seq x y z
N MET A 1 42.39 20.70 0.79
CA MET A 1 41.76 19.38 0.96
C MET A 1 40.26 19.52 0.73
N THR A 2 39.76 19.25 -0.49
CA THR A 2 38.31 19.11 -0.75
C THR A 2 38.12 18.30 -2.04
N ARG A 3 38.56 17.02 -2.02
CA ARG A 3 38.43 16.09 -3.17
C ARG A 3 37.24 15.15 -3.05
N PHE A 4 36.13 15.63 -2.47
CA PHE A 4 34.91 14.85 -2.30
C PHE A 4 33.57 15.53 -2.69
N PRO A 5 33.49 16.75 -3.26
CA PRO A 5 32.17 17.35 -3.53
C PRO A 5 31.44 16.66 -4.71
N LEU A 6 32.19 16.20 -5.73
CA LEU A 6 31.58 15.61 -6.93
C LEU A 6 31.03 14.20 -6.67
N ALA A 7 31.76 13.37 -5.90
CA ALA A 7 31.31 12.03 -5.57
C ALA A 7 30.03 12.06 -4.71
N VAL A 8 29.96 12.96 -3.72
CA VAL A 8 28.77 13.13 -2.88
C VAL A 8 27.59 13.64 -3.71
N LEU A 9 27.81 14.63 -4.58
CA LEU A 9 26.78 15.14 -5.48
C LEU A 9 26.22 14.04 -6.39
N LEU A 10 27.10 13.21 -6.97
CA LEU A 10 26.71 12.10 -7.83
C LEU A 10 25.89 11.05 -7.08
N VAL A 11 26.25 10.72 -5.84
CA VAL A 11 25.47 9.79 -5.00
C VAL A 11 24.08 10.34 -4.69
N ILE A 12 23.95 11.64 -4.38
CA ILE A 12 22.65 12.27 -4.11
C ILE A 12 21.76 12.24 -5.35
N VAL A 13 22.34 12.57 -6.52
CA VAL A 13 21.60 12.54 -7.79
C VAL A 13 21.10 11.12 -8.08
N LEU A 14 21.97 10.11 -7.96
CA LEU A 14 21.56 8.71 -8.14
C LEU A 14 20.46 8.28 -7.15
N PHE A 15 20.51 8.74 -5.90
CA PHE A 15 19.48 8.42 -4.90
C PHE A 15 18.12 9.01 -5.27
N ILE A 16 18.04 10.26 -5.74
CA ILE A 16 16.78 10.88 -6.16
C ILE A 16 16.13 10.11 -7.32
N PHE A 17 16.93 9.65 -8.28
CA PHE A 17 16.43 8.86 -9.41
C PHE A 17 16.09 7.40 -9.06
N SER A 18 16.45 6.93 -7.87
CA SER A 18 16.12 5.57 -7.40
C SER A 18 14.71 5.46 -6.81
N ALA A 19 13.95 6.55 -6.73
CA ALA A 19 12.58 6.51 -6.23
C ALA A 19 11.67 5.70 -7.17
N THR A 20 11.11 4.60 -6.65
CA THR A 20 10.13 3.79 -7.38
C THR A 20 8.73 4.35 -7.19
N SER A 21 7.91 4.28 -8.23
CA SER A 21 6.50 4.68 -8.13
C SER A 21 5.73 3.68 -7.27
N VAL A 22 5.27 4.10 -6.10
CA VAL A 22 4.28 3.36 -5.33
C VAL A 22 2.89 3.76 -5.81
N ASN A 23 2.11 2.78 -6.26
CA ASN A 23 0.74 3.03 -6.68
C ASN A 23 -0.17 2.64 -5.49
N ALA A 24 -0.99 3.56 -5.00
CA ALA A 24 -2.07 3.22 -4.08
C ALA A 24 -3.29 2.76 -4.90
N HIS A 25 -4.02 1.76 -4.41
CA HIS A 25 -5.22 1.33 -5.10
C HIS A 25 -6.35 2.35 -4.96
N PRO A 26 -7.15 2.54 -6.02
CA PRO A 26 -8.28 3.44 -5.97
C PRO A 26 -9.34 2.87 -5.04
N GLY A 27 -9.72 3.67 -4.06
CA GLY A 27 -10.70 3.32 -3.05
C GLY A 27 -10.73 4.46 -2.06
N ASN A 28 -11.81 5.22 -2.04
CA ASN A 28 -11.89 6.40 -1.19
C ASN A 28 -11.89 5.95 0.28
N THR A 29 -10.77 6.14 0.98
CA THR A 29 -10.67 5.89 2.42
C THR A 29 -11.69 6.77 3.15
N ALA A 30 -12.62 6.15 3.86
CA ALA A 30 -13.62 6.86 4.64
C ALA A 30 -12.99 7.54 5.86
N SER A 31 -13.76 8.40 6.53
CA SER A 31 -13.30 9.20 7.67
C SER A 31 -12.79 8.37 8.86
N ASP A 32 -13.15 7.09 8.91
CA ASP A 32 -12.72 6.11 9.91
C ASP A 32 -11.40 5.41 9.54
N GLY A 33 -10.75 5.81 8.44
CA GLY A 33 -9.49 5.21 7.95
C GLY A 33 -9.69 3.89 7.20
N CYS A 34 -10.94 3.46 6.98
CA CYS A 34 -11.26 2.23 6.30
C CYS A 34 -11.96 2.46 4.97
N HIS A 35 -11.92 1.48 4.07
CA HIS A 35 -12.75 1.48 2.86
C HIS A 35 -13.06 0.07 2.38
N TYR A 36 -13.99 -0.01 1.43
CA TYR A 36 -14.31 -1.25 0.73
C TYR A 36 -13.66 -1.23 -0.64
N CYS A 37 -13.04 -2.34 -1.04
CA CYS A 37 -12.55 -2.45 -2.41
C CYS A 37 -13.72 -2.60 -3.39
N ARG A 38 -13.84 -1.66 -4.33
CA ARG A 38 -14.91 -1.63 -5.35
C ARG A 38 -14.41 -1.46 -6.77
N THR A 39 -13.10 -1.38 -6.99
CA THR A 39 -12.55 -1.13 -8.31
C THR A 39 -11.17 -1.76 -8.43
N ASN A 40 -10.97 -2.55 -9.49
CA ASN A 40 -9.71 -3.23 -9.80
C ASN A 40 -9.12 -4.06 -8.64
N CYS A 41 -9.96 -4.63 -7.77
CA CYS A 41 -9.50 -5.32 -6.55
C CYS A 41 -8.52 -6.46 -6.85
N ASP A 42 -8.76 -7.21 -7.93
CA ASP A 42 -7.89 -8.31 -8.36
C ASP A 42 -6.50 -7.83 -8.75
N LYS A 43 -6.38 -6.63 -9.35
CA LYS A 43 -5.08 -6.02 -9.70
C LYS A 43 -4.21 -5.82 -8.46
N TRP A 44 -4.84 -5.61 -7.32
CA TRP A 44 -4.21 -5.37 -6.03
C TRP A 44 -4.19 -6.59 -5.13
N GLY A 45 -4.67 -7.74 -5.61
CA GLY A 45 -4.66 -9.01 -4.90
C GLY A 45 -5.55 -9.02 -3.65
N VAL A 46 -6.61 -8.20 -3.61
CA VAL A 46 -7.55 -8.14 -2.49
C VAL A 46 -8.96 -8.56 -2.94
N PRO A 47 -9.76 -9.19 -2.07
CA PRO A 47 -11.13 -9.56 -2.41
C PRO A 47 -12.03 -8.36 -2.70
N TRP A 48 -12.99 -8.57 -3.60
CA TRP A 48 -14.00 -7.56 -3.90
C TRP A 48 -14.96 -7.37 -2.72
N ASN A 49 -15.32 -6.11 -2.49
CA ASN A 49 -16.27 -5.70 -1.46
C ASN A 49 -15.89 -6.12 -0.03
N GLU A 50 -14.61 -6.41 0.21
CA GLU A 50 -14.04 -6.56 1.55
C GLU A 50 -13.59 -5.20 2.11
N ARG A 51 -13.72 -5.03 3.43
CA ARG A 51 -13.33 -3.81 4.14
C ARG A 51 -11.88 -3.89 4.60
N HIS A 52 -11.04 -2.99 4.13
CA HIS A 52 -9.66 -2.79 4.62
C HIS A 52 -9.53 -1.47 5.39
N CYS A 53 -8.56 -1.38 6.28
CA CYS A 53 -8.29 -0.19 7.10
C CYS A 53 -6.80 0.15 7.08
N HIS A 54 -6.48 1.43 6.90
CA HIS A 54 -5.11 1.95 6.93
C HIS A 54 -4.92 2.77 8.21
N GLY A 55 -3.85 2.54 8.98
CA GLY A 55 -3.54 3.35 10.17
C GLY A 55 -3.76 2.69 11.53
N GLY A 56 -3.70 1.36 11.62
CA GLY A 56 -3.22 0.68 12.83
C GLY A 56 -4.02 0.90 14.12
N THR A 57 -5.31 0.60 14.12
CA THR A 57 -5.83 -0.39 15.09
C THR A 57 -6.79 -1.28 14.31
N PRO A 58 -6.56 -2.60 14.23
CA PRO A 58 -7.62 -3.50 13.85
C PRO A 58 -8.78 -3.16 14.78
N ASN A 59 -9.95 -2.82 14.25
CA ASN A 59 -11.14 -2.85 15.07
C ASN A 59 -11.20 -4.30 15.58
N THR A 60 -10.83 -4.53 16.83
CA THR A 60 -10.82 -5.85 17.49
C THR A 60 -12.23 -6.40 17.67
N ASN A 61 -13.24 -5.70 17.15
CA ASN A 61 -14.60 -6.17 16.94
C ASN A 61 -14.92 -6.60 15.49
N SER A 62 -13.95 -6.62 14.58
CA SER A 62 -14.01 -7.50 13.41
C SER A 62 -13.66 -8.90 13.90
N THR A 63 -14.65 -9.58 14.49
CA THR A 63 -14.70 -11.03 14.46
C THR A 63 -14.33 -11.46 13.05
N THR A 64 -13.22 -12.19 12.93
CA THR A 64 -12.83 -12.98 11.77
C THR A 64 -13.98 -13.24 10.80
N GLN A 65 -14.16 -12.34 9.83
CA GLN A 65 -14.55 -12.73 8.50
C GLN A 65 -13.28 -12.64 7.66
N GLN A 66 -12.30 -13.43 8.09
CA GLN A 66 -11.43 -14.14 7.18
C GLN A 66 -12.39 -14.89 6.27
N VAL A 67 -12.79 -14.26 5.16
CA VAL A 67 -13.50 -14.94 4.09
C VAL A 67 -12.56 -16.05 3.69
N ALA A 68 -12.92 -17.28 4.06
CA ALA A 68 -12.21 -18.47 3.66
C ALA A 68 -11.99 -18.36 2.14
N PRO A 69 -10.77 -18.63 1.64
CA PRO A 69 -10.50 -18.53 0.21
C PRO A 69 -11.54 -19.35 -0.55
N THR A 70 -12.06 -18.76 -1.63
CA THR A 70 -12.95 -19.42 -2.58
C THR A 70 -12.38 -20.77 -3.05
N PRO A 71 -13.25 -21.73 -3.37
CA PRO A 71 -13.01 -23.16 -3.21
C PRO A 71 -12.09 -23.72 -4.29
N VAL A 72 -11.17 -24.61 -3.89
CA VAL A 72 -10.27 -25.33 -4.79
C VAL A 72 -10.48 -26.83 -4.59
N ILE A 73 -11.26 -27.42 -5.51
CA ILE A 73 -11.56 -28.85 -5.78
C ILE A 73 -12.02 -29.76 -4.63
#